data_AF-A0A1B1BLV3-F1
#
_entry.id   AF-A0A1B1BLV3-F1
#
_cell.length_a   1.000
_cell.length_b   1.000
_cell.length_c   1.000
_cell.angle_alpha   90.00
_cell.angle_beta   90.00
_cell.angle_gamma   90.00
#
_symmetry.space_group_name_H-M   'P 1'
#
loop_
_entity.id
_entity.type
_entity.pdbx_description
1 polymer ?
#
loop_
_entity_poly.entity_id
_entity_poly.type
_entity_poly.pdbx_seq_one_letter_code
_entity_poly.pdbx_strand_id
1 'polypeptide(L)'
;MYILTNLDAMSLLDFDTNLPCEGSHHHRSLSGHSAAEPGAFMVISPCCGPKVIQCSPRVSAMQASGVLYCGTCETEHLTSQYTFVPVEA
;
A
#
# COMPACT_ATOMS: atom_id res chain seq x y z
N MET A 1 -22.74 -9.56 9.01
CA MET A 1 -21.53 -10.18 8.43
C MET A 1 -20.35 -9.54 9.13
N TYR A 2 -19.78 -10.21 10.13
CA TYR A 2 -18.65 -9.69 10.90
C TYR A 2 -17.36 -10.06 10.16
N ILE A 3 -16.65 -9.05 9.65
CA ILE A 3 -15.27 -9.25 9.21
C ILE A 3 -14.44 -9.31 10.49
N LEU A 4 -14.08 -10.52 10.91
CA LEU A 4 -13.01 -10.73 11.86
C LEU A 4 -11.71 -10.37 11.13
N THR A 5 -11.24 -9.13 11.31
CA THR A 5 -9.86 -8.78 10.98
C THR A 5 -8.98 -9.62 11.87
N ASN A 6 -8.50 -10.74 11.34
CA ASN A 6 -7.58 -11.63 12.01
C ASN A 6 -6.27 -10.87 12.20
N LEU A 7 -6.07 -10.30 13.39
CA LEU A 7 -4.87 -9.58 13.80
C LEU A 7 -3.60 -10.45 13.60
N ASP A 8 -3.74 -11.77 13.64
CA ASP A 8 -2.63 -12.70 13.36
C ASP A 8 -2.18 -12.64 11.89
N ALA A 9 -3.08 -12.35 10.95
CA ALA A 9 -2.70 -12.14 9.54
C ALA A 9 -1.95 -10.81 9.35
N MET A 10 -2.15 -9.83 10.25
CA MET A 10 -1.34 -8.62 10.27
C MET A 10 0.08 -8.92 10.79
N SER A 11 0.25 -9.83 11.75
CA SER A 11 1.60 -10.20 12.24
C SER A 11 2.53 -10.86 11.21
N LEU A 12 1.95 -11.39 10.11
CA LEU A 12 2.68 -12.00 8.99
C LEU A 12 3.08 -11.01 7.89
N LEU A 13 2.55 -9.79 7.94
CA LEU A 13 3.04 -8.71 7.11
C LEU A 13 4.25 -8.14 7.85
N ASP A 14 5.46 -8.42 7.37
CA ASP A 14 6.70 -7.86 7.91
C ASP A 14 6.59 -6.32 7.91
N PHE A 15 6.18 -5.76 9.04
CA PHE A 15 6.05 -4.33 9.27
C PHE A 15 7.35 -3.79 9.85
N ASP A 16 8.43 -3.94 9.11
CA ASP A 16 9.67 -3.26 9.42
C ASP A 16 9.71 -1.94 8.63
N THR A 17 9.68 -0.82 9.37
CA THR A 17 9.76 0.54 8.82
C THR A 17 11.13 0.84 8.21
N ASN A 18 12.14 0.00 8.48
CA ASN A 18 13.41 0.01 7.77
C ASN A 18 13.35 -0.69 6.41
N LEU A 19 12.23 -1.34 6.08
CA LEU A 19 12.06 -1.92 4.76
C LEU A 19 11.85 -0.82 3.72
N PRO A 20 12.50 -0.96 2.54
CA PRO A 20 12.23 -0.06 1.43
C PRO A 20 10.76 -0.15 1.02
N CYS A 21 10.23 0.96 0.51
CA CYS A 21 8.94 0.98 -0.16
C CYS A 21 8.77 -0.19 -1.15
N GLU A 22 7.55 -0.73 -1.25
CA GLU A 22 7.21 -1.71 -2.30
C GLU A 22 7.61 -1.19 -3.68
N GLY A 23 8.72 -1.66 -4.22
CA GLY A 23 9.28 -1.06 -5.44
C GLY A 23 10.72 -1.44 -5.73
N SER A 24 11.46 -1.98 -4.76
CA SER A 24 12.83 -2.51 -4.97
C SER A 24 12.90 -3.59 -6.06
N HIS A 25 11.82 -4.38 -6.23
CA HIS A 25 11.73 -5.46 -7.22
C HIS A 25 10.97 -5.08 -8.50
N HIS A 26 10.42 -3.86 -8.59
CA HIS A 26 9.81 -3.38 -9.82
C HIS A 26 10.82 -2.51 -10.57
N HIS A 27 11.19 -2.93 -11.78
CA HIS A 27 12.07 -2.22 -12.72
C HIS A 27 11.41 -0.93 -13.27
N ARG A 28 10.87 -0.09 -12.40
CA ARG A 28 9.92 0.95 -12.76
C ARG A 28 10.14 2.18 -11.88
N SER A 29 11.03 3.06 -12.35
CA SER A 29 10.99 4.51 -12.05
C SER A 29 9.68 5.19 -12.51
N LEU A 30 8.71 4.42 -13.02
CA LEU A 30 7.42 4.87 -13.57
C LEU A 30 6.48 5.47 -12.52
N SER A 31 6.74 5.24 -11.22
CA SER A 31 5.97 5.85 -10.13
C SER A 31 6.59 7.15 -9.60
N GLY A 32 7.72 7.61 -10.16
CA GLY A 32 8.34 8.89 -9.81
C GLY A 32 8.94 8.97 -8.39
N HIS A 33 9.21 7.85 -7.74
CA HIS A 33 9.83 7.79 -6.41
C HIS A 33 11.13 6.96 -6.42
N SER A 34 12.00 7.19 -5.45
CA SER A 34 13.16 6.33 -5.22
C SER A 34 12.71 5.01 -4.58
N ALA A 35 13.25 3.90 -5.06
CA ALA A 35 13.00 2.57 -4.48
C ALA A 35 13.68 2.38 -3.11
N ALA A 36 14.59 3.28 -2.75
CA ALA A 36 15.23 3.33 -1.43
C ALA A 36 14.51 4.27 -0.45
N GLU A 37 13.42 4.93 -0.87
CA GLU A 37 12.61 5.72 0.08
C GLU A 37 12.07 4.81 1.19
N PRO A 38 12.14 5.25 2.45
CA PRO A 38 11.59 4.49 3.56
C PRO A 38 10.08 4.31 3.39
N GLY A 39 9.58 3.17 3.85
CA GLY A 39 8.16 2.96 3.99
C GLY A 39 7.55 3.98 4.96
N ALA A 40 6.39 4.55 4.61
CA ALA A 40 5.75 5.62 5.40
C ALA A 40 4.26 5.38 5.67
N PHE A 41 3.61 4.53 4.87
CA PHE A 41 2.19 4.23 5.01
C PHE A 41 1.90 2.77 4.77
N MET A 42 1.07 2.17 5.62
CA MET A 42 0.31 0.97 5.26
C MET A 42 -0.87 1.36 4.41
N VAL A 43 -1.04 0.70 3.26
CA VAL A 43 -2.15 0.97 2.34
C VAL A 43 -3.09 -0.22 2.32
N ILE A 44 -4.35 -0.02 2.69
CA ILE A 44 -5.38 -1.06 2.73
C ILE A 44 -6.30 -0.90 1.54
N SER A 45 -6.35 -1.94 0.71
CA SER A 45 -7.24 -2.03 -0.45
C SER A 45 -8.67 -2.37 -0.03
N PRO A 46 -9.70 -1.79 -0.68
CA PRO A 46 -11.09 -2.13 -0.40
C PRO A 46 -11.46 -3.57 -0.79
N CYS A 47 -10.69 -4.20 -1.68
CA CYS A 47 -10.97 -5.56 -2.17
C CYS A 47 -10.02 -6.62 -1.58
N CYS A 48 -8.71 -6.33 -1.52
CA CYS A 48 -7.71 -7.32 -1.12
C CYS A 48 -7.18 -7.15 0.30
N GLY A 49 -7.66 -6.15 1.03
CA GLY A 49 -7.19 -5.86 2.38
C GLY A 49 -5.81 -5.19 2.40
N PRO A 50 -5.05 -5.33 3.49
CA PRO A 50 -3.75 -4.68 3.65
C PRO A 50 -2.78 -5.05 2.53
N LYS A 51 -2.20 -4.03 1.90
CA LYS A 51 -1.05 -4.14 1.01
C LYS A 51 0.22 -3.88 1.80
N VAL A 52 1.37 -4.14 1.20
CA VAL A 52 2.67 -3.85 1.82
C VAL A 52 2.92 -2.33 1.92
N ILE A 53 3.92 -1.94 2.70
CA ILE A 53 4.22 -0.55 3.04
C ILE A 53 4.65 0.25 1.79
N GLN A 54 4.09 1.45 1.65
CA GLN A 54 4.39 2.42 0.59
C GLN A 54 5.10 3.65 1.15
N CYS A 55 6.01 4.26 0.40
CA CYS A 55 6.58 5.56 0.72
C CYS A 55 5.58 6.70 0.47
N SER A 56 5.83 7.86 1.10
CA SER A 56 4.98 9.05 0.99
C SER A 56 4.73 9.49 -0.46
N PRO A 57 5.75 9.61 -1.34
CA PRO A 57 5.51 10.01 -2.73
C PRO A 57 4.55 9.08 -3.48
N ARG A 58 4.60 7.77 -3.22
CA ARG A 58 3.72 6.79 -3.85
C ARG A 58 2.30 6.91 -3.33
N VAL A 59 2.11 7.09 -2.03
CA VAL A 59 0.78 7.36 -1.46
C VAL A 59 0.18 8.64 -2.03
N SER A 60 0.97 9.72 -2.16
CA SER A 60 0.49 10.95 -2.79
C SER A 60 0.06 10.72 -4.25
N ALA A 61 0.83 9.96 -5.04
CA ALA A 61 0.47 9.61 -6.40
C ALA A 61 -0.80 8.75 -6.48
N MET A 62 -0.96 7.79 -5.56
CA MET A 62 -2.17 6.98 -5.44
C MET A 62 -3.38 7.84 -5.11
N GLN A 63 -3.28 8.75 -4.14
CA GLN A 63 -4.39 9.62 -3.77
C GLN A 63 -4.80 10.53 -4.93
N ALA A 64 -3.84 11.04 -5.70
CA ALA A 64 -4.08 11.91 -6.85
C ALA A 64 -4.68 11.19 -8.08
N SER A 65 -4.55 9.85 -8.20
CA SER A 65 -5.01 9.13 -9.40
C SER A 65 -6.53 9.01 -9.52
N GLY A 66 -7.27 9.15 -8.41
CA GLY A 66 -8.74 8.99 -8.35
C GLY A 66 -9.23 7.53 -8.44
N VAL A 67 -8.60 6.71 -9.28
CA VAL A 67 -8.87 5.27 -9.45
C VAL A 67 -7.56 4.48 -9.47
N LEU A 68 -7.60 3.26 -8.94
CA LEU A 68 -6.52 2.27 -9.01
C LEU A 68 -7.08 0.92 -9.46
N TYR A 69 -6.44 0.32 -10.45
CA TYR A 69 -6.70 -1.07 -10.86
C TYR A 69 -6.04 -2.05 -9.89
N CYS A 70 -6.81 -3.03 -9.41
CA CYS A 70 -6.29 -4.12 -8.60
C CYS A 70 -6.06 -5.36 -9.47
N GLY A 71 -4.80 -5.80 -9.59
CA GLY A 71 -4.46 -7.01 -10.36
C GLY A 71 -4.95 -8.33 -9.75
N THR A 72 -5.37 -8.34 -8.48
CA THR A 72 -5.84 -9.58 -7.81
C THR A 72 -7.31 -9.86 -8.07
N CYS A 73 -8.18 -8.83 -7.98
CA CYS A 73 -9.61 -8.95 -8.29
C CYS A 73 -9.96 -8.43 -9.68
N GLU A 74 -8.96 -8.03 -10.47
CA GLU A 74 -9.06 -7.53 -11.83
C GLU A 74 -10.05 -6.37 -12.02
N THR A 75 -10.24 -5.54 -10.98
CA THR A 75 -11.25 -4.48 -10.93
C THR A 75 -10.64 -3.14 -10.56
N GLU A 76 -11.26 -2.05 -11.05
CA GLU A 76 -10.94 -0.68 -10.68
C GLU A 76 -11.62 -0.27 -9.37
N HIS A 77 -10.87 0.41 -8.50
CA HIS A 77 -11.35 0.90 -7.23
C HIS A 77 -11.05 2.40 -7.07
N LEU A 78 -12.00 3.14 -6.50
CA LEU A 78 -11.78 4.55 -6.20
C LEU A 78 -10.70 4.67 -5.12
N THR A 79 -9.79 5.63 -5.28
CA THR A 79 -8.71 5.86 -4.30
C THR A 79 -9.26 6.30 -2.93
N SER A 80 -10.43 6.92 -2.91
CA SER A 80 -11.18 7.28 -1.70
C SER A 80 -11.67 6.07 -0.89
N GLN A 81 -11.69 4.87 -1.48
CA GLN A 81 -12.06 3.62 -0.80
C GLN A 81 -10.85 2.93 -0.14
N TYR A 82 -9.64 3.40 -0.44
CA TYR A 82 -8.43 2.90 0.21
C TYR A 82 -8.25 3.57 1.56
N THR A 83 -7.68 2.84 2.52
CA THR A 83 -7.23 3.42 3.79
C THR A 83 -5.72 3.56 3.78
N PHE A 84 -5.22 4.73 4.15
CA PHE A 84 -3.80 5.06 4.23
C PHE A 84 -3.45 5.31 5.70
N VAL A 85 -2.77 4.36 6.32
CA VAL A 85 -2.40 4.44 7.75
C VAL A 85 -0.92 4.83 7.81
N PRO A 86 -0.57 6.01 8.37
CA PRO A 86 0.82 6.36 8.62
C PRO A 86 1.46 5.30 9.53
N VAL A 87 2.63 4.80 9.16
CA VAL A 87 3.46 4.06 10.13
C VAL A 87 4.20 5.12 10.95
N GLU A 88 3.95 5.13 12.26
CA GLU A 88 4.68 6.01 13.18
C GLU A 88 6.18 5.69 13.12
N ALA A 89 7.01 6.74 13.21
CA ALA A 89 8.47 6.63 13.20
C ALA A 89 9.01 6.23 14.58
#